data_AF-A0A8I2Z3N9-F1
#
_entry.id   AF-A0A8I2Z3N9-F1
#
_cell.length_a   1.000
_cell.length_b   1.000
_cell.length_c   1.000
_cell.angle_alpha   90.00
_cell.angle_beta   90.00
_cell.angle_gamma   90.00
#
_symmetry.space_group_name_H-M   'P 1'
#
loop_
_entity.id
_entity.type
_entity.pdbx_description
1 polymer ?
#
loop_
_entity_poly.entity_id
_entity_poly.type
_entity_poly.pdbx_seq_one_letter_code
_entity_poly.pdbx_strand_id
1 'polypeptide(L)'
;MSRPVPYLTAVATGVIGAAWTSGAIAGLSIIGCPAALDFPRHLSAGVWRGLYEHGFAAMPKFAATTAAVYLYAAFEGRRRTTSGSGGGKGNAFLGFVAAAALTVSIVPFTIALMSETNRELLLAAGDTSPQQATERIVELIGTWKALNLGRSLLPLAGAVVGAMSFFTIP
;
A
#
# COMPACT_ATOMS: atom_id res chain seq x y z
N MET A 1 22.57 -25.34 -5.10
CA MET A 1 21.57 -25.45 -6.19
C MET A 1 21.28 -24.06 -6.72
N SER A 2 21.31 -23.86 -8.03
CA SER A 2 20.92 -22.59 -8.66
C SER A 2 19.41 -22.36 -8.53
N ARG A 3 19.00 -21.17 -8.08
CA ARG A 3 17.59 -20.77 -8.03
C ARG A 3 17.11 -20.47 -9.45
N PRO A 4 15.99 -21.04 -9.93
CA PRO A 4 15.56 -20.84 -11.31
C PRO A 4 14.91 -19.46 -11.49
N VAL A 5 15.07 -18.94 -12.70
CA VAL A 5 14.69 -17.59 -13.10
C VAL A 5 13.25 -17.22 -12.72
N PRO A 6 12.20 -18.05 -12.98
CA PRO A 6 10.81 -17.67 -12.68
C PRO A 6 10.53 -17.35 -11.20
N TYR A 7 11.27 -17.99 -10.29
CA TYR A 7 11.13 -17.73 -8.87
C TYR A 7 11.83 -16.44 -8.46
N LEU A 8 13.04 -16.21 -8.97
CA LEU A 8 13.79 -14.98 -8.73
C LEU A 8 13.02 -13.76 -9.25
N THR A 9 12.43 -13.88 -10.45
CA THR A 9 11.61 -12.83 -11.04
C THR A 9 10.36 -12.56 -10.20
N ALA A 10 9.71 -13.60 -9.67
CA ALA A 10 8.55 -13.43 -8.79
C ALA A 10 8.93 -12.70 -7.49
N VAL A 11 9.99 -13.13 -6.80
CA VAL A 11 10.46 -12.47 -5.57
C VAL A 11 10.80 -11.01 -5.84
N ALA A 12 11.60 -10.73 -6.87
CA ALA A 12 11.99 -9.36 -7.23
C ALA A 12 10.76 -8.50 -7.57
N THR A 13 9.83 -9.03 -8.36
CA THR A 13 8.59 -8.33 -8.73
C THR A 13 7.72 -8.04 -7.52
N GLY A 14 7.59 -8.98 -6.57
CA GLY A 14 6.85 -8.77 -5.33
C GLY A 14 7.47 -7.66 -4.47
N VAL A 15 8.79 -7.69 -4.27
CA VAL A 15 9.51 -6.67 -3.48
C VAL A 15 9.40 -5.30 -4.10
N ILE A 16 9.67 -5.18 -5.41
CA ILE A 16 9.57 -3.91 -6.12
C ILE A 16 8.14 -3.40 -6.15
N GLY A 17 7.16 -4.28 -6.42
CA GLY A 17 5.74 -3.92 -6.44
C GLY A 17 5.24 -3.40 -5.09
N ALA A 18 5.66 -4.02 -4.00
CA ALA A 18 5.30 -3.59 -2.65
C ALA A 18 5.96 -2.24 -2.30
N ALA A 19 7.26 -2.09 -2.59
CA ALA A 19 7.98 -0.84 -2.36
C ALA A 19 7.41 0.32 -3.20
N TRP A 20 7.08 0.06 -4.46
CA TRP A 20 6.45 1.04 -5.34
C TRP A 20 5.04 1.42 -4.84
N THR A 21 4.23 0.45 -4.42
CA THR A 21 2.90 0.71 -3.83
C THR A 21 3.02 1.58 -2.58
N SER A 22 3.98 1.31 -1.70
CA SER A 22 4.30 2.17 -0.56
C SER A 22 4.66 3.59 -1.01
N GLY A 23 5.60 3.73 -1.93
CA GLY A 23 6.06 5.03 -2.41
C GLY A 23 4.95 5.85 -3.05
N ALA A 24 4.10 5.23 -3.87
CA ALA A 24 2.94 5.87 -4.49
C ALA A 24 1.94 6.38 -3.43
N ILE A 25 1.62 5.56 -2.43
CA ILE A 25 0.73 5.96 -1.33
C ILE A 25 1.34 7.09 -0.52
N ALA A 26 2.62 6.98 -0.13
CA ALA A 26 3.33 8.02 0.63
C ALA A 26 3.43 9.34 -0.16
N GLY A 27 3.62 9.26 -1.48
CA GLY A 27 3.67 10.41 -2.38
C GLY A 27 2.41 11.27 -2.34
N LEU A 28 1.22 10.66 -2.21
CA LEU A 28 -0.03 11.40 -2.02
C LEU A 28 0.01 12.24 -0.73
N SER A 29 0.61 11.73 0.35
CA SER A 29 0.74 12.45 1.62
C SER A 29 1.84 13.52 1.60
N ILE A 30 3.00 13.21 1.00
CA ILE A 30 4.20 14.06 1.04
C ILE A 30 4.12 15.18 -0.01
N ILE A 31 3.54 14.89 -1.18
CA ILE A 31 3.51 15.82 -2.32
C ILE A 31 2.06 16.24 -2.61
N GLY A 32 1.14 15.28 -2.70
CA GLY A 32 -0.25 15.54 -3.10
C GLY A 32 -1.02 16.42 -2.11
N CYS A 33 -0.98 16.11 -0.82
CA CYS A 33 -1.69 16.87 0.20
C CYS A 33 -1.20 18.32 0.32
N PRO A 34 0.12 18.61 0.40
CA PRO A 34 0.60 19.99 0.34
C PRO A 34 0.15 20.73 -0.93
N ALA A 35 0.29 20.09 -2.10
CA ALA A 35 -0.14 20.69 -3.36
C ALA A 35 -1.66 21.01 -3.38
N ALA A 36 -2.50 20.18 -2.74
CA ALA A 36 -3.93 20.46 -2.60
C ALA A 36 -4.22 21.66 -1.68
N LEU A 37 -3.37 21.89 -0.68
CA LEU A 37 -3.51 22.99 0.28
C LEU A 37 -3.00 24.34 -0.25
N ASP A 38 -2.19 24.33 -1.33
CA ASP A 38 -1.75 25.56 -2.00
C ASP A 38 -2.88 26.25 -2.78
N PHE A 39 -3.96 25.53 -3.10
CA PHE A 39 -5.15 26.10 -3.71
C PHE A 39 -5.95 26.93 -2.70
N PRO A 40 -6.80 27.87 -3.17
CA PRO A 40 -7.81 28.49 -2.33
C PRO A 40 -8.57 27.42 -1.55
N ARG A 41 -8.72 27.62 -0.24
CA ARG A 41 -9.10 26.53 0.67
C ARG A 41 -10.47 25.89 0.37
N HIS A 42 -11.38 26.64 -0.24
CA HIS A 42 -12.68 26.12 -0.72
C HIS A 42 -12.55 25.15 -1.92
N LEU A 43 -11.40 25.11 -2.62
CA LEU A 43 -11.10 24.19 -3.71
C LEU A 43 -10.23 23.00 -3.28
N SER A 44 -9.52 23.10 -2.15
CA SER A 44 -8.58 22.07 -1.68
C SER A 44 -9.23 20.70 -1.52
N ALA A 45 -10.48 20.64 -1.05
CA ALA A 45 -11.23 19.39 -0.93
C ALA A 45 -11.48 18.75 -2.32
N GLY A 46 -11.79 19.54 -3.34
CA GLY A 46 -11.96 19.06 -4.72
C GLY A 46 -10.65 18.52 -5.32
N VAL A 47 -9.53 19.20 -5.10
CA VAL A 47 -8.21 18.72 -5.54
C VAL A 47 -7.84 17.43 -4.81
N TRP A 48 -8.06 17.36 -3.50
CA TRP A 48 -7.88 16.15 -2.72
C TRP A 48 -8.76 15.00 -3.24
N ARG A 49 -10.04 15.25 -3.57
CA ARG A 49 -10.95 14.23 -4.11
C ARG A 49 -10.37 13.62 -5.38
N GLY A 50 -9.86 14.45 -6.30
CA GLY A 50 -9.22 13.97 -7.51
C GLY A 50 -8.06 13.02 -7.20
N LEU A 51 -7.17 13.39 -6.27
CA LEU A 51 -6.06 12.52 -5.82
C LEU A 51 -6.57 11.21 -5.20
N TYR A 52 -7.58 11.29 -4.33
CA TYR A 52 -8.19 10.15 -3.66
C TYR A 52 -8.82 9.17 -4.65
N GLU A 53 -9.63 9.65 -5.59
CA GLU A 53 -10.35 8.80 -6.55
C GLU A 53 -9.39 8.05 -7.49
N HIS A 54 -8.35 8.72 -8.01
CA HIS A 54 -7.33 8.06 -8.82
C HIS A 54 -6.56 7.00 -8.00
N GLY A 55 -6.21 7.31 -6.75
CA GLY A 55 -5.57 6.36 -5.84
C GLY A 55 -6.47 5.17 -5.51
N PHE A 56 -7.74 5.42 -5.19
CA PHE A 56 -8.74 4.41 -4.86
C PHE A 56 -9.01 3.46 -6.04
N ALA A 57 -9.08 4.01 -7.26
CA ALA A 57 -9.28 3.21 -8.46
C ALA A 57 -8.06 2.38 -8.87
N ALA A 58 -6.84 2.79 -8.52
CA ALA A 58 -5.60 2.15 -8.97
C ALA A 58 -4.95 1.24 -7.91
N MET A 59 -4.74 1.74 -6.69
CA MET A 59 -3.88 1.10 -5.67
C MET A 59 -4.33 -0.31 -5.26
N PRO A 60 -5.63 -0.62 -5.08
CA PRO A 60 -6.06 -1.97 -4.74
C PRO A 60 -5.66 -3.02 -5.79
N LYS A 61 -5.66 -2.65 -7.09
CA LYS A 61 -5.25 -3.57 -8.17
C LYS A 61 -3.76 -3.89 -8.12
N PHE A 62 -2.92 -2.87 -7.88
CA PHE A 62 -1.48 -3.05 -7.72
C PHE A 62 -1.14 -3.88 -6.48
N ALA A 63 -1.82 -3.61 -5.36
CA ALA A 63 -1.65 -4.39 -4.13
C ALA A 63 -2.06 -5.86 -4.31
N ALA A 64 -3.20 -6.13 -4.94
CA ALA A 64 -3.67 -7.48 -5.22
C ALA A 64 -2.71 -8.24 -6.16
N THR A 65 -2.22 -7.57 -7.21
CA THR A 65 -1.25 -8.16 -8.15
C THR A 65 0.05 -8.51 -7.43
N THR A 66 0.57 -7.58 -6.62
CA THR A 66 1.79 -7.79 -5.83
C THR A 66 1.63 -8.94 -4.83
N ALA A 67 0.49 -9.02 -4.16
CA ALA A 67 0.19 -10.13 -3.26
C ALA A 67 0.11 -11.47 -4.00
N ALA A 68 -0.52 -11.52 -5.19
CA ALA A 68 -0.55 -12.74 -5.99
C ALA A 68 0.86 -13.21 -6.39
N VAL A 69 1.76 -12.28 -6.73
CA VAL A 69 3.16 -12.56 -7.01
C VAL A 69 3.88 -13.13 -5.79
N TYR A 70 3.67 -12.56 -4.60
CA TYR A 70 4.22 -13.12 -3.35
C TYR A 70 3.68 -14.52 -3.03
N LEU A 71 2.39 -14.75 -3.22
CA LEU A 71 1.78 -16.07 -2.99
C LEU A 71 2.32 -17.11 -3.98
N TYR A 72 2.56 -16.72 -5.24
CA TYR A 72 3.26 -17.58 -6.20
C TYR A 72 4.69 -17.90 -5.73
N ALA A 73 5.45 -16.92 -5.26
CA ALA A 73 6.79 -17.15 -4.71
C ALA A 73 6.75 -18.08 -3.48
N ALA A 74 5.76 -17.91 -2.58
CA ALA A 74 5.55 -18.79 -1.43
C ALA A 74 5.30 -20.24 -1.87
N PHE A 75 4.40 -20.42 -2.84
CA PHE A 75 4.01 -21.73 -3.34
C PHE A 75 5.15 -22.45 -4.05
N GLU A 76 5.87 -21.74 -4.93
CA GLU A 76 6.99 -22.32 -5.67
C GLU A 76 8.19 -22.60 -4.75
N GLY A 77 8.44 -21.73 -3.76
CA GLY A 77 9.42 -21.98 -2.69
C GLY A 77 9.07 -23.23 -1.87
N ARG A 78 7.78 -23.44 -1.56
CA ARG A 78 7.28 -24.64 -0.86
C ARG A 78 7.47 -25.90 -1.71
N ARG A 79 7.06 -25.90 -2.98
CA ARG A 79 7.16 -27.07 -3.88
C ARG A 79 8.59 -27.60 -4.03
N ARG A 80 9.58 -26.72 -4.03
CA ARG A 80 10.98 -27.11 -4.21
C ARG A 80 11.65 -27.59 -2.93
N THR A 81 11.14 -27.13 -1.78
CA THR A 81 11.69 -27.50 -0.46
C THR A 81 11.04 -28.77 0.11
N THR A 82 9.90 -29.22 -0.42
CA THR A 82 9.34 -30.56 -0.15
C THR A 82 10.22 -31.71 -0.64
N SER A 83 11.18 -31.44 -1.54
CA SER A 83 12.15 -32.43 -2.04
C SER A 83 13.47 -32.48 -1.24
N GLY A 84 13.63 -31.67 -0.17
CA GLY A 84 14.88 -31.58 0.62
C GLY A 84 14.68 -31.41 2.13
N SER A 85 15.41 -32.19 2.93
CA SER A 85 15.33 -32.19 4.39
C SER A 85 16.22 -31.12 5.06
N GLY A 86 15.68 -29.95 5.43
CA GLY A 86 16.39 -29.00 6.33
C GLY A 86 15.48 -27.95 6.99
N GLY A 87 15.59 -27.72 8.30
CA GLY A 87 14.63 -27.01 9.19
C GLY A 87 14.28 -25.53 8.97
N GLY A 88 14.74 -24.87 7.89
CA GLY A 88 14.39 -23.47 7.55
C GLY A 88 13.06 -23.28 6.80
N LYS A 89 12.30 -24.36 6.58
CA LYS A 89 11.25 -24.52 5.54
C LYS A 89 9.99 -23.67 5.75
N GLY A 90 9.52 -23.56 6.99
CA GLY A 90 8.26 -22.87 7.30
C GLY A 90 8.40 -21.36 7.21
N ASN A 91 9.60 -20.84 7.46
CA ASN A 91 9.81 -19.42 7.70
C ASN A 91 9.67 -18.59 6.42
N ALA A 92 10.24 -19.05 5.30
CA ALA A 92 10.14 -18.35 4.02
C ALA A 92 8.73 -18.37 3.42
N PHE A 93 8.02 -19.50 3.53
CA PHE A 93 6.62 -19.57 3.08
C PHE A 93 5.75 -18.60 3.87
N LEU A 94 5.83 -18.63 5.21
CA LEU A 94 5.05 -17.75 6.07
C LEU A 94 5.43 -16.29 5.85
N GLY A 95 6.71 -16.00 5.61
CA GLY A 95 7.19 -14.67 5.29
C GLY A 95 6.61 -14.11 3.99
N PHE A 96 6.59 -14.87 2.88
CA PHE A 96 5.95 -14.41 1.66
C PHE A 96 4.43 -14.25 1.79
N VAL A 97 3.76 -15.12 2.55
CA VAL A 97 2.33 -14.96 2.87
C VAL A 97 2.09 -13.71 3.70
N ALA A 98 2.93 -13.44 4.71
CA ALA A 98 2.86 -12.23 5.51
C ALA A 98 3.11 -10.98 4.66
N ALA A 99 4.09 -11.02 3.75
CA ALA A 99 4.36 -9.93 2.81
C ALA A 99 3.17 -9.63 1.89
N ALA A 100 2.50 -10.67 1.39
CA ALA A 100 1.27 -10.55 0.63
C ALA A 100 0.17 -9.89 1.47
N ALA A 101 -0.08 -10.40 2.68
CA ALA A 101 -1.10 -9.89 3.59
C ALA A 101 -0.87 -8.41 3.98
N LEU A 102 0.38 -8.05 4.30
CA LEU A 102 0.79 -6.66 4.59
C LEU A 102 0.57 -5.73 3.39
N THR A 103 0.74 -6.23 2.16
CA THR A 103 0.55 -5.41 0.97
C THR A 103 -0.93 -5.14 0.70
N VAL A 104 -1.81 -6.15 0.82
CA VAL A 104 -3.26 -5.97 0.58
C VAL A 104 -4.00 -5.35 1.76
N SER A 105 -3.40 -5.33 2.96
CA SER A 105 -4.01 -4.74 4.16
C SER A 105 -4.22 -3.23 4.07
N ILE A 106 -3.70 -2.56 3.04
CA ILE A 106 -4.05 -1.17 2.72
C ILE A 106 -5.57 -0.98 2.56
N VAL A 107 -6.29 -2.01 2.08
CA VAL A 107 -7.75 -1.96 1.89
C VAL A 107 -8.48 -1.94 3.24
N PRO A 108 -8.32 -2.96 4.12
CA PRO A 108 -8.94 -2.93 5.43
C PRO A 108 -8.46 -1.76 6.29
N PHE A 109 -7.20 -1.30 6.18
CA PHE A 109 -6.74 -0.08 6.84
C PHE A 109 -7.57 1.15 6.42
N THR A 110 -7.82 1.29 5.11
CA THR A 110 -8.60 2.41 4.57
C THR A 110 -10.03 2.38 5.12
N ILE A 111 -10.65 1.20 5.17
CA ILE A 111 -12.01 1.03 5.68
C ILE A 111 -12.07 1.31 7.19
N ALA A 112 -11.14 0.76 7.97
CA ALA A 112 -11.19 0.81 9.43
C ALA A 112 -10.79 2.18 9.99
N LEU A 113 -9.79 2.84 9.40
CA LEU A 113 -9.17 4.03 10.00
C LEU A 113 -9.39 5.32 9.21
N MET A 114 -9.73 5.24 7.93
CA MET A 114 -9.84 6.43 7.06
C MET A 114 -11.26 6.74 6.59
N SER A 115 -12.24 5.84 6.79
CA SER A 115 -13.59 5.99 6.24
C SER A 115 -14.29 7.28 6.67
N GLU A 116 -14.16 7.68 7.94
CA GLU A 116 -14.78 8.90 8.45
C GLU A 116 -14.17 10.15 7.80
N THR A 117 -12.84 10.27 7.82
CA THR A 117 -12.12 11.37 7.18
C THR A 117 -12.38 11.43 5.68
N ASN A 118 -12.40 10.26 4.99
CA ASN A 118 -12.73 10.17 3.57
C ASN A 118 -14.15 10.68 3.31
N ARG A 119 -15.13 10.29 4.13
CA ARG A 119 -16.52 10.73 3.98
C ARG A 119 -16.66 12.24 4.16
N GLU A 120 -16.06 12.80 5.20
CA GLU A 120 -16.13 14.26 5.45
C GLU A 120 -15.48 15.06 4.31
N LEU A 121 -14.31 14.64 3.83
CA LEU A 121 -13.65 15.31 2.71
C LEU A 121 -14.41 15.13 1.38
N LEU A 122 -15.02 13.97 1.16
CA LEU A 122 -15.87 13.74 -0.01
C LEU A 122 -17.14 14.59 0.05
N LEU A 123 -17.74 14.82 1.23
CA LEU A 123 -18.88 15.74 1.37
C LEU A 123 -18.43 17.18 1.10
N ALA A 124 -17.33 17.62 1.70
CA ALA A 124 -16.78 18.97 1.51
C ALA A 124 -16.40 19.27 0.06
N ALA A 125 -15.93 18.28 -0.69
CA ALA A 125 -15.63 18.43 -2.11
C ALA A 125 -16.88 18.53 -3.01
N GLY A 126 -18.06 18.19 -2.49
CA GLY A 126 -19.35 18.25 -3.21
C GLY A 126 -20.12 19.53 -2.91
N ASP A 127 -19.78 20.21 -1.82
CA ASP A 127 -20.39 21.47 -1.42
C ASP A 127 -19.57 22.64 -2.02
N THR A 128 -20.17 23.35 -2.98
CA THR A 128 -19.53 24.49 -3.65
C THR A 128 -19.73 25.81 -2.90
N SER A 129 -20.31 25.81 -1.70
CA SER A 129 -20.51 27.04 -0.93
C SER A 129 -19.17 27.59 -0.40
N PRO A 130 -18.80 28.85 -0.72
CA PRO A 130 -17.50 29.43 -0.32
C PRO A 130 -17.29 29.57 1.20
N GLN A 131 -18.35 29.45 2.00
CA GLN A 131 -18.36 29.77 3.43
C GLN A 131 -18.17 28.56 4.36
N GLN A 132 -18.21 27.32 3.87
CA GLN A 132 -18.09 26.16 4.75
C GLN A 132 -16.65 25.90 5.19
N ALA A 133 -16.43 26.03 6.50
CA ALA A 133 -15.35 25.48 7.33
C ALA A 133 -14.02 25.23 6.61
N THR A 134 -13.50 26.29 6.00
CA THR A 134 -12.23 26.31 5.29
C THR A 134 -11.05 25.82 6.17
N GLU A 135 -11.08 26.06 7.47
CA GLU A 135 -10.09 25.53 8.43
C GLU A 135 -10.27 24.04 8.70
N ARG A 136 -11.52 23.55 8.76
CA ARG A 136 -11.84 22.13 8.92
C ARG A 136 -11.34 21.31 7.74
N ILE A 137 -11.43 21.81 6.51
CA ILE A 137 -10.87 21.14 5.32
C ILE A 137 -9.36 20.95 5.48
N VAL A 138 -8.64 21.97 5.94
CA VAL A 138 -7.19 21.89 6.17
C VAL A 138 -6.86 20.84 7.24
N GLU A 139 -7.60 20.85 8.35
CA GLU A 139 -7.45 19.86 9.43
C GLU A 139 -7.72 18.43 8.93
N LEU A 140 -8.78 18.24 8.14
CA LEU A 140 -9.14 16.94 7.57
C LEU A 140 -8.10 16.44 6.57
N ILE A 141 -7.59 17.29 5.68
CA ILE A 141 -6.50 16.93 4.76
C ILE A 141 -5.23 16.59 5.57
N GLY A 142 -4.95 17.32 6.65
CA GLY A 142 -3.84 17.01 7.57
C GLY A 142 -3.99 15.65 8.24
N THR A 143 -5.19 15.33 8.72
CA THR A 143 -5.51 14.03 9.33
C THR A 143 -5.39 12.90 8.30
N TRP A 144 -5.98 13.09 7.12
CA TRP A 144 -5.91 12.14 6.02
C TRP A 144 -4.45 11.89 5.61
N LYS A 145 -3.65 12.95 5.50
CA LYS A 145 -2.21 12.87 5.18
C LYS A 145 -1.48 11.95 6.15
N ALA A 146 -1.69 12.14 7.46
CA ALA A 146 -1.03 11.35 8.50
C ALA A 146 -1.46 9.87 8.45
N LEU A 147 -2.77 9.61 8.36
CA LEU A 147 -3.31 8.25 8.26
C LEU A 147 -2.82 7.54 6.99
N ASN A 148 -2.84 8.23 5.85
CA ASN A 148 -2.39 7.69 4.58
C ASN A 148 -0.88 7.41 4.57
N LEU A 149 -0.08 8.22 5.27
CA LEU A 149 1.34 7.95 5.46
C LEU A 149 1.53 6.69 6.32
N GLY A 150 0.78 6.53 7.41
CA GLY A 150 0.76 5.29 8.20
C GLY A 150 0.37 4.07 7.36
N ARG A 151 -0.64 4.20 6.49
CA ARG A 151 -1.06 3.17 5.54
C ARG A 151 0.07 2.72 4.62
N SER A 152 0.91 3.65 4.16
CA SER A 152 2.04 3.34 3.26
C SER A 152 3.08 2.43 3.90
N LEU A 153 3.18 2.42 5.24
CA LEU A 153 4.14 1.58 5.96
C LEU A 153 3.81 0.09 5.84
N LEU A 154 2.55 -0.26 5.55
CA LEU A 154 2.11 -1.65 5.40
C LEU A 154 2.76 -2.33 4.18
N PRO A 155 2.63 -1.83 2.94
CA PRO A 155 3.34 -2.39 1.79
C PRO A 155 4.86 -2.22 1.90
N LEU A 156 5.38 -1.20 2.62
CA LEU A 156 6.81 -1.10 2.91
C LEU A 156 7.30 -2.28 3.77
N ALA A 157 6.58 -2.58 4.86
CA ALA A 157 6.85 -3.74 5.69
C ALA A 157 6.72 -5.04 4.87
N GLY A 158 5.74 -5.11 3.96
CA GLY A 158 5.61 -6.20 3.00
C GLY A 158 6.85 -6.38 2.12
N ALA A 159 7.41 -5.29 1.59
CA ALA A 159 8.65 -5.31 0.81
C ALA A 159 9.84 -5.84 1.63
N VAL A 160 10.01 -5.36 2.86
CA VAL A 160 11.08 -5.81 3.77
C VAL A 160 10.93 -7.29 4.11
N VAL A 161 9.73 -7.72 4.52
CA VAL A 161 9.46 -9.12 4.86
C VAL A 161 9.66 -10.02 3.65
N GLY A 162 9.21 -9.62 2.46
CA GLY A 162 9.43 -10.36 1.21
C GLY A 162 10.92 -10.51 0.87
N ALA A 163 11.70 -9.43 1.01
CA ALA A 163 13.15 -9.47 0.80
C ALA A 163 13.86 -10.37 1.82
N MET A 164 13.51 -10.28 3.10
CA MET A 164 14.09 -11.12 4.15
C MET A 164 13.74 -12.61 3.94
N SER A 165 12.51 -12.90 3.52
CA SER A 165 12.05 -14.27 3.23
C SER A 165 12.91 -14.96 2.18
N PHE A 166 13.37 -14.22 1.17
CA PHE A 166 14.27 -14.73 0.15
C PHE A 166 15.61 -15.20 0.72
N PHE A 167 16.19 -14.47 1.68
CA PHE A 167 17.46 -14.81 2.31
C PHE A 167 17.36 -15.98 3.30
N THR A 168 16.16 -16.31 3.79
CA THR A 168 15.95 -17.44 4.71
C THR A 168 15.85 -18.80 4.03
N ILE A 169 15.84 -18.85 2.69
CA ILE A 169 15.86 -20.11 1.93
C ILE A 169 17.33 -20.49 1.72
N PRO A 170 17.78 -21.68 2.17
CA PRO A 170 19.15 -22.15 1.92
C PRO A 170 19.46 -22.38 0.43
#